data_AF-A0A367LU47-F1
#
_entry.id   AF-A0A367LU47-F1
#
_cell.length_a   1.000
_cell.length_b   1.000
_cell.length_c   1.000
_cell.angle_alpha   90.00
_cell.angle_beta   90.00
_cell.angle_gamma   90.00
#
_symmetry.space_group_name_H-M   'P 1'
#
loop_
_entity.id
_entity.type
_entity.pdbx_description
1 polymer ?
#
loop_
_entity_poly.entity_id
_entity_poly.type
_entity_poly.pdbx_seq_one_letter_code
_entity_poly.pdbx_strand_id
1 'polypeptide(L)' 'MSQVQNIPYAELEVGQKAEYTSSIAERDLQLFAAVSGDRNPVHLDAAYAATTQ' A
#
# COMPACT_ATOMS: atom_id res chain seq x y z
N MET A 1 -24.77 -7.17 -6.13
CA MET A 1 -23.37 -6.89 -5.75
C MET A 1 -22.68 -8.23 -5.57
N SER A 2 -21.47 -8.42 -6.10
CA SER A 2 -20.65 -9.60 -5.80
C SER A 2 -19.89 -9.38 -4.50
N GLN A 3 -19.71 -10.45 -3.72
CA GLN A 3 -18.85 -10.43 -2.54
C GLN A 3 -17.45 -10.90 -2.91
N VAL A 4 -16.44 -10.38 -2.22
CA VAL A 4 -15.07 -10.90 -2.28
C VAL A 4 -15.07 -12.30 -1.66
N GLN A 5 -14.52 -13.27 -2.38
CA GLN A 5 -14.37 -14.66 -1.90
C GLN A 5 -12.90 -14.98 -1.69
N ASN A 6 -12.62 -15.88 -0.76
CA ASN A 6 -11.29 -16.43 -0.56
C ASN A 6 -11.06 -17.64 -1.48
N ILE A 7 -9.85 -18.19 -1.43
CA ILE A 7 -9.53 -19.50 -2.01
C ILE A 7 -9.07 -20.42 -0.86
N PRO A 8 -9.90 -21.37 -0.42
CA PRO A 8 -9.54 -22.36 0.58
C PRO A 8 -8.34 -23.22 0.15
N TYR A 9 -7.66 -23.84 1.12
CA TYR A 9 -6.44 -24.61 0.87
C TYR A 9 -6.60 -25.72 -0.18
N ALA A 10 -7.73 -26.42 -0.19
CA ALA A 10 -8.02 -27.51 -1.12
C ALA A 10 -8.25 -27.04 -2.56
N GLU A 11 -8.46 -25.74 -2.78
CA GLU A 11 -8.76 -25.11 -4.07
C GLU A 11 -7.54 -24.38 -4.65
N LEU A 12 -6.43 -24.32 -3.90
CA LEU A 12 -5.17 -23.77 -4.41
C LEU A 12 -4.48 -24.77 -5.35
N GLU A 13 -4.02 -24.28 -6.50
CA GLU A 13 -3.32 -25.10 -7.50
C GLU A 13 -1.85 -24.70 -7.64
N VAL A 14 -0.98 -25.69 -7.89
CA VAL A 14 0.46 -25.43 -8.10
C VAL A 14 0.65 -24.56 -9.34
N GLY A 15 1.26 -23.40 -9.15
CA GLY A 15 1.47 -22.41 -10.21
C GLY A 15 0.43 -21.28 -10.26
N GLN A 16 -0.58 -21.31 -9.39
CA GLN A 16 -1.57 -20.24 -9.27
C GLN A 16 -0.93 -18.91 -8.86
N LYS A 17 -1.40 -17.81 -9.46
CA LYS A 17 -0.94 -16.44 -9.22
C LYS A 17 -2.13 -15.50 -9.08
N ALA A 18 -1.92 -14.40 -8.37
CA ALA A 18 -2.84 -13.28 -8.29
C ALA A 18 -2.05 -11.98 -8.30
N GLU A 19 -2.69 -10.91 -8.73
CA GLU A 19 -2.09 -9.57 -8.78
C GLU A 19 -3.03 -8.56 -8.12
N TYR A 20 -2.44 -7.58 -7.48
CA TYR A 20 -3.13 -6.40 -6.96
C TYR A 20 -2.30 -5.17 -7.29
N THR A 21 -2.96 -4.14 -7.80
CA THR A 21 -2.32 -2.89 -8.20
C THR A 21 -2.94 -1.72 -7.45
N SER A 22 -2.09 -0.79 -7.04
CA SER A 22 -2.49 0.48 -6.44
C SER A 22 -1.54 1.56 -6.92
N SER A 23 -2.08 2.72 -7.30
CA SER A 23 -1.29 3.95 -7.46
C SER A 23 -0.83 4.43 -6.09
N ILE A 24 0.38 4.99 -6.01
CA ILE A 24 0.86 5.63 -4.79
C ILE A 24 0.64 7.14 -4.91
N ALA A 25 -0.41 7.62 -4.26
CA ALA A 25 -0.76 9.04 -4.20
C ALA A 25 -0.32 9.66 -2.87
N GLU A 26 -0.32 10.99 -2.81
CA GLU A 26 -0.02 11.75 -1.59
C GLU A 26 -0.90 11.32 -0.40
N ARG A 27 -2.18 11.02 -0.67
CA ARG A 27 -3.11 10.54 0.36
C ARG A 27 -2.66 9.23 1.00
N ASP A 28 -2.03 8.33 0.25
CA ASP A 28 -1.56 7.04 0.77
C ASP A 28 -0.40 7.25 1.75
N LEU A 29 0.52 8.19 1.44
CA LEU A 29 1.60 8.59 2.34
C LEU A 29 1.05 9.19 3.64
N GLN A 30 0.05 10.07 3.54
CA GLN A 30 -0.59 10.70 4.70
C GLN A 30 -1.30 9.67 5.59
N LEU A 31 -2.05 8.74 4.99
CA LEU A 31 -2.75 7.67 5.72
C LEU A 31 -1.77 6.73 6.41
N PHE A 32 -0.68 6.37 5.71
CA PHE A 32 0.38 5.54 6.28
C PHE A 32 1.03 6.21 7.49
N ALA A 33 1.44 7.47 7.37
CA ALA A 33 2.02 8.24 8.48
C ALA A 33 1.06 8.39 9.67
N ALA A 34 -0.24 8.57 9.40
CA ALA A 34 -1.25 8.69 10.44
C ALA A 34 -1.46 7.38 11.23
N VAL A 35 -1.43 6.23 10.56
CA VAL A 35 -1.64 4.92 11.21
C VAL A 35 -0.38 4.37 11.86
N SER A 36 0.79 4.59 11.26
CA SER A 36 2.07 4.07 11.77
C SER A 36 2.69 4.97 12.84
N GLY A 37 2.33 6.26 12.86
CA GLY A 37 3.00 7.27 13.68
C GLY A 37 4.33 7.76 13.09
N ASP A 38 4.76 7.23 11.93
CA ASP A 38 5.94 7.70 11.22
C ASP A 38 5.64 9.03 10.52
N ARG A 39 6.04 10.12 11.19
CA ARG A 39 5.87 11.48 10.70
C ARG A 39 7.19 12.07 10.21
N ASN A 40 8.12 11.23 9.75
CA ASN A 40 9.37 11.74 9.19
C ASN A 40 9.06 12.74 8.05
N PRO A 41 9.62 13.96 8.08
CA PRO A 41 9.29 15.00 7.10
C PRO A 41 9.61 14.60 5.67
N VAL A 42 10.48 13.61 5.44
CA VAL A 42 10.71 13.06 4.09
C VAL A 42 9.44 12.50 3.43
N HIS A 43 8.47 12.03 4.23
CA HIS A 43 7.21 11.46 3.72
C HIS A 43 6.08 12.50 3.56
N LEU A 44 6.20 13.67 4.20
CA LEU A 44 5.07 14.60 4.38
C LEU A 44 5.38 16.04 3.96
N ASP A 45 6.65 16.41 3.88
CA ASP A 45 7.11 17.74 3.51
C ASP A 45 7.93 17.65 2.22
N ALA A 46 7.32 18.10 1.12
CA ALA A 46 7.95 18.08 -0.19
C ALA A 46 9.22 18.96 -0.26
N ALA A 47 9.26 20.07 0.50
CA ALA A 47 10.42 20.95 0.52
C ALA A 47 11.58 20.30 1.28
N TYR A 48 11.31 19.65 2.40
CA TYR A 48 12.32 18.85 3.12
C TYR A 48 12.81 17.68 2.24
N ALA A 49 11.89 16.93 1.64
CA ALA A 49 12.22 15.78 0.79
C ALA A 49 13.10 16.16 -0.41
N ALA A 50 12.87 17.33 -1.02
CA ALA A 50 13.68 17.84 -2.13
C ALA A 50 15.15 18.11 -1.76
N THR A 51 15.50 18.15 -0.47
CA THR A 51 16.89 18.32 0.00
C THR A 51 17.61 17.00 0.27
N THR A 52 16.91 15.87 0.14
CA THR A 52 17.45 14.52 0.38
C THR A 52 17.82 13.85 -0.95
N GLN A 53 18.90 13.06 -0.98
CA GLN A 53 19.35 12.29 -2.15
C GLN A 53 19.08 10.80 -1.98
#